data_AF-A0A2V6MDR7-F1
#
_entry.id   AF-A0A2V6MDR7-F1
#
_cell.length_a   1.000
_cell.length_b   1.000
_cell.length_c   1.000
_cell.angle_alpha   90.00
_cell.angle_beta   90.00
_cell.angle_gamma   90.00
#
_symmetry.space_group_name_H-M   'P 1'
#
loop_
_entity.id
_entity.type
_entity.pdbx_description
1 polymer ?
#
loop_
_entity_poly.entity_id
_entity_poly.type
_entity_poly.pdbx_seq_one_letter_code
_entity_poly.pdbx_strand_id
1 'polypeptide(L)'
;MTGATTNRRITTSIVAGLALVSLIVHLLTIHRYGYFRDELYYIACARHLDFGYVDLAPLSAFLLRIELILFGSSLFALRIFPALASALTIVLTGILTRELSGRTWAIALSCTNMLGSLFFLAVGASYSPNVYEPLFWTGAIYLLCRIINGAPSRTWIWFGVVVGFGIQNKHSMVFFGVAIALATLLTPERRHLAQKWIWLGGLIALVIALPNIIWQIDRGWPTWVLLHGIAKSNKNVVLSPWEFFFQQITLMNPATFPLWFGGLIWLFVSHEGRRYRAIAFTYLIAFTEFVVMHGKNYYLAPAYPMLFAVGGVAFERIFALRLRWLKTAIAFLVLVSAVVFAPVVLPILSPEKLLAYMRAIHFEVPRTETSHTAALPQLYADQFGWEEMVRSVAQVYASLSANEQQHAAIFCQNYGEAGAIDFFGPKYGLPPALSGHQNYFYWGPDDYTGEIMIVLDDNATDERKQFRSVEDRGMVESSPWAMPWEQRLHIFVCRDLKIPLRELWPKLRVWL
;
A
#
# COMPACT_ATOMS: atom_id res chain seq x y z
N MET A 1 -36.51 -25.41 -0.55
CA MET A 1 -36.06 -24.05 -0.95
C MET A 1 -35.85 -23.10 0.23
N THR A 2 -36.60 -23.21 1.33
CA THR A 2 -36.48 -22.37 2.54
C THR A 2 -35.16 -22.53 3.32
N GLY A 3 -34.57 -23.73 3.40
CA GLY A 3 -33.30 -23.95 4.11
C GLY A 3 -32.08 -23.32 3.43
N ALA A 4 -32.03 -23.32 2.09
CA ALA A 4 -30.93 -22.74 1.33
C ALA A 4 -30.95 -21.20 1.37
N THR A 5 -32.14 -20.59 1.35
CA THR A 5 -32.31 -19.13 1.47
C THR A 5 -31.97 -18.65 2.88
N THR A 6 -32.36 -19.38 3.93
CA THR A 6 -32.01 -19.06 5.32
C THR A 6 -30.50 -19.12 5.56
N ASN A 7 -29.81 -20.16 5.04
CA ASN A 7 -28.36 -20.27 5.17
C ASN A 7 -27.61 -19.14 4.42
N ARG A 8 -28.11 -18.72 3.26
CA ARG A 8 -27.56 -17.57 2.52
C ARG A 8 -27.74 -16.25 3.25
N ARG A 9 -28.87 -16.04 3.94
CA ARG A 9 -29.10 -14.85 4.78
C ARG A 9 -28.11 -14.81 5.95
N ILE A 10 -27.97 -15.91 6.70
CA ILE A 10 -27.04 -15.99 7.85
C ILE A 10 -25.60 -15.68 7.42
N THR A 11 -25.13 -16.32 6.36
CA THR A 11 -23.76 -16.11 5.86
C THR A 11 -23.54 -14.69 5.34
N THR A 12 -24.58 -14.02 4.83
CA THR A 12 -24.52 -12.61 4.43
C THR A 12 -24.44 -11.69 5.64
N SER A 13 -25.23 -11.96 6.69
CA SER A 13 -25.18 -11.21 7.95
C SER A 13 -23.82 -11.32 8.65
N ILE A 14 -23.20 -12.51 8.66
CA ILE A 14 -21.86 -12.69 9.25
C ILE A 14 -20.82 -11.85 8.51
N VAL A 15 -20.82 -11.93 7.18
CA VAL A 15 -19.88 -11.18 6.35
C VAL A 15 -20.07 -9.67 6.52
N ALA A 16 -21.31 -9.20 6.46
CA ALA A 16 -21.64 -7.79 6.66
C ALA A 16 -21.26 -7.32 8.07
N GLY A 17 -21.52 -8.13 9.10
CA GLY A 17 -21.17 -7.82 10.49
C GLY A 17 -19.66 -7.68 10.70
N LEU A 18 -18.85 -8.63 10.20
CA LEU A 18 -17.39 -8.55 10.34
C LEU A 18 -16.77 -7.43 9.50
N ALA A 19 -17.30 -7.18 8.31
CA ALA A 19 -16.91 -6.02 7.50
C ALA A 19 -17.25 -4.70 8.19
N LEU A 20 -18.44 -4.61 8.81
CA LEU A 20 -18.84 -3.44 9.59
C LEU A 20 -17.96 -3.23 10.83
N VAL A 21 -17.59 -4.31 11.53
CA VAL A 21 -16.63 -4.23 12.64
C VAL A 21 -15.29 -3.67 12.16
N SER A 22 -14.77 -4.16 11.03
CA SER A 22 -13.55 -3.62 10.43
C SER A 22 -13.67 -2.12 10.14
N LEU A 23 -14.77 -1.70 9.49
CA LEU A 23 -15.01 -0.30 9.18
C LEU A 23 -15.06 0.55 10.46
N ILE A 24 -15.80 0.13 11.48
CA ILE A 24 -15.90 0.84 12.76
C ILE A 24 -14.52 0.98 13.42
N VAL A 25 -13.71 -0.07 13.46
CA VAL A 25 -12.36 -0.02 14.05
C VAL A 25 -11.48 1.04 13.37
N HIS A 26 -11.50 1.11 12.04
CA HIS A 26 -10.76 2.13 11.30
C HIS A 26 -11.34 3.53 11.55
N LEU A 27 -12.67 3.69 11.53
CA LEU A 27 -13.33 4.98 11.82
C LEU A 27 -13.02 5.51 13.22
N LEU A 28 -12.92 4.65 14.23
CA LEU A 28 -12.56 5.04 15.59
C LEU A 28 -11.11 5.54 15.72
N THR A 29 -10.24 5.17 14.77
CA THR A 29 -8.81 5.51 14.79
C THR A 29 -8.41 6.51 13.70
N ILE A 30 -9.35 6.91 12.83
CA ILE A 30 -9.08 7.66 11.60
C ILE A 30 -8.45 9.04 11.80
N HIS A 31 -8.76 9.70 12.93
CA HIS A 31 -8.27 11.05 13.28
C HIS A 31 -6.99 11.06 14.12
N ARG A 32 -6.39 9.88 14.34
CA ARG A 32 -5.22 9.74 15.21
C ARG A 32 -3.94 9.90 14.40
N TYR A 33 -2.92 10.47 15.05
CA TYR A 33 -1.64 10.88 14.45
C TYR A 33 -1.81 11.89 13.29
N GLY A 34 -0.74 12.15 12.54
CA GLY A 34 -0.74 13.13 11.44
C GLY A 34 -0.89 12.48 10.06
N TYR A 35 -0.63 13.28 9.03
CA TYR A 35 -0.62 12.82 7.64
C TYR A 35 0.65 12.02 7.39
N PHE A 36 0.50 10.82 6.83
CA PHE A 36 1.64 10.00 6.45
C PHE A 36 2.36 10.63 5.26
N ARG A 37 3.69 10.51 5.24
CA ARG A 37 4.57 11.08 4.21
C ARG A 37 4.08 10.80 2.79
N ASP A 38 3.73 9.55 2.49
CA ASP A 38 3.25 9.20 1.17
C ASP A 38 1.83 9.75 0.91
N GLU A 39 0.97 9.92 1.93
CA GLU A 39 -0.35 10.54 1.77
C GLU A 39 -0.21 11.96 1.22
N LEU A 40 0.76 12.73 1.72
CA LEU A 40 1.05 14.09 1.25
C LEU A 40 1.46 14.10 -0.23
N TYR A 41 2.32 13.16 -0.63
CA TYR A 41 2.74 13.02 -2.02
C TYR A 41 1.62 12.49 -2.93
N TYR A 42 0.79 11.56 -2.45
CA TYR A 42 -0.36 11.09 -3.21
C TYR A 42 -1.39 12.21 -3.42
N ILE A 43 -1.57 13.13 -2.47
CA ILE A 43 -2.40 14.33 -2.67
C ILE A 43 -1.83 15.19 -3.79
N ALA A 44 -0.51 15.40 -3.84
CA ALA A 44 0.14 16.12 -4.93
C ALA A 44 -0.10 15.41 -6.28
N CYS A 45 0.04 14.07 -6.33
CA CYS A 45 -0.29 13.27 -7.51
C CYS A 45 -1.77 13.38 -7.91
N ALA A 46 -2.69 13.38 -6.95
CA ALA A 46 -4.13 13.50 -7.20
C ALA A 46 -4.51 14.90 -7.73
N ARG A 47 -3.73 15.93 -7.39
CA ARG A 47 -3.86 17.28 -7.96
C ARG A 47 -3.26 17.37 -9.38
N HIS A 48 -2.29 16.52 -9.69
CA HIS A 48 -1.63 16.40 -10.99
C HIS A 48 -1.93 15.03 -11.62
N LEU A 49 -3.21 14.79 -11.96
CA LEU A 49 -3.61 13.53 -12.58
C LEU A 49 -2.88 13.31 -13.91
N ASP A 50 -2.25 12.15 -14.04
CA ASP A 50 -1.60 11.69 -15.26
C ASP A 50 -1.82 10.17 -15.41
N PHE A 51 -1.42 9.60 -16.55
CA PHE A 51 -1.54 8.17 -16.81
C PHE A 51 -0.46 7.32 -16.13
N GLY A 52 0.43 7.93 -15.33
CA GLY A 52 1.39 7.22 -14.50
C GLY A 52 2.21 8.15 -13.62
N TYR A 53 2.95 7.53 -12.71
CA TYR A 53 3.90 8.17 -11.82
C TYR A 53 5.17 7.30 -11.76
N VAL A 54 6.28 7.85 -11.28
CA VAL A 54 7.57 7.18 -11.16
C VAL A 54 7.43 5.95 -10.26
N ASP A 55 6.67 6.05 -9.18
CA ASP A 55 6.59 5.05 -8.11
C ASP A 55 5.20 4.43 -7.94
N LEU A 56 4.16 4.94 -8.63
CA LEU A 56 2.81 4.37 -8.60
C LEU A 56 2.10 4.35 -9.97
N ALA A 57 1.11 3.48 -10.08
CA ALA A 57 0.17 3.42 -11.20
C ALA A 57 -1.01 4.39 -10.96
N PRO A 58 -1.73 4.85 -12.01
CA PRO A 58 -2.56 6.05 -11.93
C PRO A 58 -3.90 5.89 -11.18
N LEU A 59 -4.39 4.67 -10.99
CA LEU A 59 -5.72 4.45 -10.40
C LEU A 59 -5.78 4.94 -8.95
N SER A 60 -4.71 4.77 -8.17
CA SER A 60 -4.72 5.24 -6.78
C SER A 60 -4.80 6.77 -6.72
N ALA A 61 -4.00 7.49 -7.51
CA ALA A 61 -4.11 8.96 -7.57
C ALA A 61 -5.49 9.42 -8.05
N PHE A 62 -6.09 8.72 -9.01
CA PHE A 62 -7.45 8.99 -9.49
C PHE A 62 -8.52 8.77 -8.41
N LEU A 63 -8.46 7.66 -7.66
CA LEU A 63 -9.37 7.39 -6.55
C LEU A 63 -9.22 8.44 -5.44
N LEU A 64 -7.99 8.83 -5.12
CA LEU A 64 -7.73 9.90 -4.16
C LEU A 64 -8.28 11.24 -4.64
N ARG A 65 -8.21 11.55 -5.94
CA ARG A 65 -8.82 12.76 -6.50
C ARG A 65 -10.33 12.77 -6.30
N ILE A 66 -11.00 11.62 -6.40
CA ILE A 66 -12.42 11.49 -6.09
C ILE A 66 -12.67 11.78 -4.60
N GLU A 67 -11.89 11.21 -3.68
CA GLU A 67 -12.02 11.51 -2.24
C GLU A 67 -11.84 12.99 -1.94
N LEU A 68 -10.83 13.63 -2.53
CA LEU A 68 -10.55 15.05 -2.35
C LEU A 68 -11.72 15.93 -2.80
N ILE A 69 -12.40 15.57 -3.89
CA ILE A 69 -13.58 16.30 -4.40
C ILE A 69 -14.79 16.10 -3.49
N LEU A 70 -15.00 14.88 -2.98
CA LEU A 70 -16.20 14.53 -2.20
C LEU A 70 -16.13 14.96 -0.73
N PHE A 71 -14.96 14.81 -0.10
CA PHE A 71 -14.79 14.92 1.35
C PHE A 71 -13.72 15.94 1.76
N GLY A 72 -13.03 16.56 0.80
CA GLY A 72 -11.91 17.48 1.05
C GLY A 72 -10.63 16.74 1.42
N SER A 73 -9.74 17.39 2.17
CA SER A 73 -8.39 16.87 2.44
C SER A 73 -8.07 16.55 3.90
N SER A 74 -9.10 16.40 4.74
CA SER A 74 -8.91 16.00 6.14
C SER A 74 -8.40 14.54 6.26
N LEU A 75 -7.82 14.16 7.40
CA LEU A 75 -7.46 12.77 7.68
C LEU A 75 -8.62 11.78 7.48
N PHE A 76 -9.85 12.19 7.83
CA PHE A 76 -11.04 11.40 7.57
C PHE A 76 -11.24 11.16 6.06
N ALA A 77 -11.14 12.23 5.27
CA ALA A 77 -11.34 12.19 3.83
C ALA A 77 -10.32 11.29 3.12
N LEU A 78 -9.06 11.29 3.58
CA LEU A 78 -8.01 10.45 3.00
C LEU A 78 -8.11 8.98 3.40
N ARG A 79 -8.75 8.66 4.52
CA ARG A 79 -8.69 7.32 5.11
C ARG A 79 -10.03 6.57 5.03
N ILE A 80 -11.08 7.20 4.50
CA ILE A 80 -12.39 6.56 4.35
C ILE A 80 -12.40 5.48 3.26
N PHE A 81 -11.83 5.70 2.07
CA PHE A 81 -11.75 4.64 1.07
C PHE A 81 -10.79 3.51 1.49
N PRO A 82 -9.63 3.77 2.11
CA PRO A 82 -8.83 2.72 2.73
C PRO A 82 -9.62 1.86 3.72
N ALA A 83 -10.37 2.48 4.64
CA ALA A 83 -11.21 1.76 5.60
C ALA A 83 -12.30 0.92 4.90
N LEU A 84 -12.93 1.47 3.87
CA LEU A 84 -13.92 0.76 3.05
C LEU A 84 -13.29 -0.39 2.25
N ALA A 85 -12.10 -0.21 1.70
CA ALA A 85 -11.37 -1.25 0.95
C ALA A 85 -10.99 -2.43 1.84
N SER A 86 -10.56 -2.16 3.09
CA SER A 86 -10.34 -3.21 4.10
C SER A 86 -11.63 -3.98 4.41
N ALA A 87 -12.75 -3.28 4.63
CA ALA A 87 -14.05 -3.91 4.85
C ALA A 87 -14.53 -4.72 3.63
N LEU A 88 -14.36 -4.19 2.42
CA LEU A 88 -14.71 -4.87 1.16
C LEU A 88 -13.85 -6.10 0.92
N THR A 89 -12.60 -6.11 1.37
CA THR A 89 -11.75 -7.31 1.27
C THR A 89 -12.27 -8.45 2.15
N ILE A 90 -12.82 -8.14 3.33
CA ILE A 90 -13.55 -9.14 4.16
C ILE A 90 -14.78 -9.66 3.42
N VAL A 91 -15.54 -8.77 2.77
CA VAL A 91 -16.70 -9.17 1.96
C VAL A 91 -16.30 -10.11 0.84
N LEU A 92 -15.26 -9.76 0.10
CA LEU A 92 -14.76 -10.54 -1.03
C LEU A 92 -14.18 -11.89 -0.59
N THR A 93 -13.49 -11.93 0.56
CA THR A 93 -13.04 -13.18 1.21
C THR A 93 -14.23 -14.11 1.49
N GLY A 94 -15.31 -13.57 2.06
CA GLY A 94 -16.54 -14.32 2.33
C GLY A 94 -17.24 -14.82 1.07
N ILE A 95 -17.26 -14.01 0.00
CA ILE A 95 -17.81 -14.38 -1.31
C ILE A 95 -16.97 -15.52 -1.93
N LEU A 96 -15.65 -15.40 -1.93
CA LEU A 96 -14.74 -16.44 -2.42
C LEU A 96 -14.91 -17.74 -1.63
N THR A 97 -15.05 -17.65 -0.31
CA THR A 97 -15.29 -18.82 0.56
C THR A 97 -16.58 -19.55 0.18
N ARG A 98 -17.65 -18.82 -0.15
CA ARG A 98 -18.91 -19.41 -0.64
C ARG A 98 -18.74 -20.08 -2.01
N GLU A 99 -17.99 -19.46 -2.91
CA GLU A 99 -17.71 -20.02 -4.24
C GLU A 99 -16.91 -21.34 -4.14
N LEU A 100 -16.05 -21.46 -3.12
CA LEU A 100 -15.36 -22.70 -2.77
C LEU A 100 -16.27 -23.72 -2.04
N SER A 101 -17.58 -23.47 -2.00
CA SER A 101 -18.60 -24.28 -1.32
C SER A 101 -18.43 -24.35 0.20
N GLY A 102 -17.81 -23.33 0.81
CA GLY A 102 -17.77 -23.14 2.25
C GLY A 102 -19.14 -22.76 2.81
N ARG A 103 -19.49 -23.32 3.97
CA ARG A 103 -20.72 -23.00 4.70
C ARG A 103 -20.43 -21.95 5.79
N THR A 104 -21.37 -21.80 6.73
CA THR A 104 -21.34 -20.77 7.77
C THR A 104 -20.03 -20.72 8.55
N TRP A 105 -19.46 -21.87 8.90
CA TRP A 105 -18.23 -21.91 9.69
C TRP A 105 -16.99 -21.57 8.86
N ALA A 106 -16.92 -22.06 7.62
CA ALA A 106 -15.85 -21.69 6.71
C ALA A 106 -15.83 -20.16 6.51
N ILE A 107 -17.00 -19.55 6.29
CA ILE A 107 -17.13 -18.11 6.05
C ILE A 107 -16.77 -17.31 7.30
N ALA A 108 -17.31 -17.68 8.46
CA ALA A 108 -16.98 -17.02 9.72
C ALA A 108 -15.47 -17.07 9.98
N LEU A 109 -14.85 -18.24 9.87
CA LEU A 109 -13.42 -18.42 10.14
C LEU A 109 -12.54 -17.64 9.15
N SER A 110 -12.87 -17.66 7.86
CA SER A 110 -12.14 -16.93 6.81
C SER A 110 -12.22 -15.42 7.04
N CYS A 111 -13.42 -14.89 7.29
CA CYS A 111 -13.62 -13.47 7.53
C CYS A 111 -13.02 -13.01 8.86
N THR A 112 -13.04 -13.84 9.92
CA THR A 112 -12.37 -13.54 11.19
C THR A 112 -10.85 -13.49 11.03
N ASN A 113 -10.25 -14.38 10.23
CA ASN A 113 -8.81 -14.34 9.95
C ASN A 113 -8.42 -13.12 9.13
N MET A 114 -9.25 -12.75 8.14
CA MET A 114 -9.06 -11.51 7.40
C MET A 114 -9.17 -10.28 8.31
N LEU A 115 -10.17 -10.22 9.19
CA LEU A 115 -10.35 -9.14 10.16
C LEU A 115 -9.17 -9.04 11.16
N GLY A 116 -8.63 -10.19 11.58
CA GLY A 116 -7.54 -10.27 12.55
C GLY A 116 -6.13 -10.14 11.97
N SER A 117 -6.00 -9.91 10.65
CA SER A 117 -4.71 -9.77 9.98
C SER A 117 -4.08 -8.41 10.27
N LEU A 118 -2.86 -8.42 10.81
CA LEU A 118 -2.20 -7.21 11.28
C LEU A 118 -1.87 -6.25 10.13
N PHE A 119 -1.40 -6.76 9.00
CA PHE A 119 -1.11 -5.96 7.82
C PHE A 119 -2.37 -5.23 7.31
N PHE A 120 -3.51 -5.92 7.21
CA PHE A 120 -4.74 -5.33 6.69
C PHE A 120 -5.39 -4.32 7.64
N LEU A 121 -5.21 -4.50 8.95
CA LEU A 121 -5.54 -3.47 9.93
C LEU A 121 -4.64 -2.24 9.77
N ALA A 122 -3.33 -2.43 9.54
CA ALA A 122 -2.40 -1.31 9.39
C ALA A 122 -2.66 -0.50 8.12
N VAL A 123 -2.73 -1.15 6.95
CA VAL A 123 -2.88 -0.45 5.66
C VAL A 123 -4.29 0.12 5.46
N GLY A 124 -5.28 -0.34 6.21
CA GLY A 124 -6.62 0.27 6.21
C GLY A 124 -6.68 1.60 6.96
N ALA A 125 -5.65 1.94 7.75
CA ALA A 125 -5.58 3.17 8.54
C ALA A 125 -4.81 4.31 7.84
N SER A 126 -4.29 4.10 6.62
CA SER A 126 -3.57 5.12 5.86
C SER A 126 -3.79 4.93 4.36
N TYR A 127 -3.82 6.02 3.60
CA TYR A 127 -4.00 5.93 2.16
C TYR A 127 -2.73 5.39 1.47
N SER A 128 -2.86 4.29 0.75
CA SER A 128 -1.83 3.79 -0.17
C SER A 128 -2.44 2.86 -1.21
N PRO A 129 -1.81 2.63 -2.37
CA PRO A 129 -2.28 1.65 -3.34
C PRO A 129 -2.38 0.23 -2.76
N ASN A 130 -1.63 -0.07 -1.68
CA ASN A 130 -1.60 -1.39 -1.03
C ASN A 130 -2.97 -1.81 -0.47
N VAL A 131 -3.82 -0.86 -0.06
CA VAL A 131 -5.12 -1.17 0.54
C VAL A 131 -6.13 -1.70 -0.49
N TYR A 132 -5.96 -1.34 -1.78
CA TYR A 132 -6.85 -1.75 -2.86
C TYR A 132 -6.39 -3.03 -3.56
N GLU A 133 -5.09 -3.37 -3.53
CA GLU A 133 -4.56 -4.58 -4.17
C GLU A 133 -5.31 -5.88 -3.82
N PRO A 134 -5.70 -6.15 -2.56
CA PRO A 134 -6.39 -7.38 -2.20
C PRO A 134 -7.74 -7.52 -2.90
N LEU A 135 -8.40 -6.42 -3.24
CA LEU A 135 -9.65 -6.44 -4.00
C LEU A 135 -9.43 -6.97 -5.41
N PHE A 136 -8.33 -6.57 -6.06
CA PHE A 136 -7.99 -7.02 -7.41
C PHE A 136 -7.45 -8.46 -7.42
N TRP A 137 -6.55 -8.81 -6.52
CA TRP A 137 -5.95 -10.15 -6.46
C TRP A 137 -7.00 -11.20 -6.09
N THR A 138 -7.78 -10.94 -5.04
CA THR A 138 -8.86 -11.84 -4.62
C THR A 138 -9.99 -11.86 -5.63
N GLY A 139 -10.27 -10.74 -6.30
CA GLY A 139 -11.25 -10.65 -7.37
C GLY A 139 -10.89 -11.52 -8.57
N ALA A 140 -9.61 -11.49 -8.98
CA ALA A 140 -9.09 -12.35 -10.04
C ALA A 140 -9.20 -13.83 -9.67
N ILE A 141 -8.85 -14.19 -8.43
CA ILE A 141 -8.97 -15.58 -7.93
C ILE A 141 -10.43 -16.01 -7.81
N TYR A 142 -11.33 -15.13 -7.37
CA TYR A 142 -12.76 -15.40 -7.36
C TYR A 142 -13.28 -15.72 -8.77
N LEU A 143 -12.93 -14.92 -9.77
CA LEU A 143 -13.33 -15.17 -11.16
C LEU A 143 -12.69 -16.45 -11.72
N LEU A 144 -11.44 -16.76 -11.37
CA LEU A 144 -10.81 -18.03 -11.70
C LEU A 144 -11.56 -19.21 -11.07
N CYS A 145 -11.94 -19.13 -9.79
CA CYS A 145 -12.75 -20.14 -9.11
C CYS A 145 -14.11 -20.32 -9.79
N ARG A 146 -14.79 -19.23 -10.19
CA ARG A 146 -16.03 -19.29 -10.97
C ARG A 146 -15.85 -20.09 -12.25
N ILE A 147 -14.75 -19.86 -12.98
CA ILE A 147 -14.42 -20.57 -14.22
C ILE A 147 -14.17 -22.06 -13.95
N ILE A 148 -13.38 -22.40 -12.93
CA ILE A 148 -13.15 -23.77 -12.46
C ILE A 148 -14.49 -24.46 -12.08
N ASN A 149 -15.44 -23.68 -11.58
CA ASN A 149 -16.78 -24.13 -11.20
C ASN A 149 -17.77 -24.21 -12.37
N GLY A 150 -17.34 -23.93 -13.60
CA GLY A 150 -18.16 -24.07 -14.79
C GLY A 150 -18.93 -22.82 -15.18
N ALA A 151 -18.52 -21.64 -14.70
CA ALA A 151 -19.03 -20.38 -15.24
C ALA A 151 -18.76 -20.27 -16.76
N PRO A 152 -19.57 -19.51 -17.52
CA PRO A 152 -19.36 -19.36 -18.96
C PRO A 152 -17.95 -18.84 -19.27
N SER A 153 -17.32 -19.33 -20.35
CA SER A 153 -15.96 -18.89 -20.72
C SER A 153 -15.82 -17.37 -20.88
N ARG A 154 -16.90 -16.64 -21.16
CA ARG A 154 -16.93 -15.17 -21.18
C ARG A 154 -16.52 -14.52 -19.84
N THR A 155 -16.54 -15.25 -18.73
CA THR A 155 -16.04 -14.77 -17.44
C THR A 155 -14.56 -14.36 -17.48
N TRP A 156 -13.77 -14.87 -18.43
CA TRP A 156 -12.40 -14.39 -18.69
C TRP A 156 -12.33 -12.91 -19.08
N ILE A 157 -13.39 -12.32 -19.66
CA ILE A 157 -13.46 -10.88 -19.93
C ILE A 157 -13.40 -10.10 -18.61
N TRP A 158 -14.24 -10.46 -17.65
CA TRP A 158 -14.26 -9.82 -16.33
C TRP A 158 -12.97 -10.07 -15.56
N PHE A 159 -12.35 -11.24 -15.75
CA PHE A 159 -11.02 -11.51 -15.21
C PHE A 159 -10.01 -10.50 -15.78
N GLY A 160 -10.01 -10.30 -17.10
CA GLY A 160 -9.20 -9.29 -17.77
C GLY A 160 -9.43 -7.87 -17.26
N VAL A 161 -10.69 -7.49 -17.03
CA VAL A 161 -11.05 -6.18 -16.44
C VAL A 161 -10.43 -6.00 -15.06
N VAL A 162 -10.59 -6.99 -14.17
CA VAL A 162 -10.03 -6.93 -12.81
C VAL A 162 -8.51 -6.88 -12.84
N VAL A 163 -7.86 -7.67 -13.70
CA VAL A 163 -6.40 -7.64 -13.88
C VAL A 163 -5.93 -6.29 -14.42
N GLY A 164 -6.59 -5.75 -15.44
CA GLY A 164 -6.25 -4.45 -16.03
C GLY A 164 -6.34 -3.31 -15.02
N PHE A 165 -7.43 -3.23 -14.26
CA PHE A 165 -7.55 -2.23 -13.19
C PHE A 165 -6.58 -2.50 -12.03
N GLY A 166 -6.27 -3.76 -11.73
CA GLY A 166 -5.25 -4.10 -10.74
C GLY A 166 -3.86 -3.61 -11.16
N ILE A 167 -3.50 -3.71 -12.45
CA ILE A 167 -2.26 -3.13 -12.99
C ILE A 167 -2.28 -1.61 -12.87
N GLN A 168 -3.42 -0.98 -13.18
CA GLN A 168 -3.60 0.47 -13.01
C GLN A 168 -3.57 0.93 -11.55
N ASN A 169 -3.85 0.04 -10.58
CA ASN A 169 -3.68 0.31 -9.14
C ASN A 169 -2.21 0.21 -8.72
N LYS A 170 -1.56 -0.90 -9.07
CA LYS A 170 -0.17 -1.15 -8.73
C LYS A 170 0.43 -2.21 -9.65
N HIS A 171 1.66 -1.96 -10.10
CA HIS A 171 2.35 -2.85 -11.04
C HIS A 171 2.61 -4.26 -10.50
N SER A 172 2.56 -4.46 -9.17
CA SER A 172 2.66 -5.79 -8.55
C SER A 172 1.58 -6.77 -9.02
N MET A 173 0.45 -6.29 -9.54
CA MET A 173 -0.56 -7.13 -10.19
C MET A 173 -0.02 -7.89 -11.42
N VAL A 174 1.02 -7.38 -12.09
CA VAL A 174 1.65 -8.07 -13.23
C VAL A 174 2.29 -9.39 -12.77
N PHE A 175 3.05 -9.37 -11.68
CA PHE A 175 3.66 -10.58 -11.09
C PHE A 175 2.59 -11.59 -10.69
N PHE A 176 1.53 -11.12 -10.01
CA PHE A 176 0.40 -11.99 -9.67
C PHE A 176 -0.32 -12.58 -10.90
N GLY A 177 -0.45 -11.79 -11.97
CA GLY A 177 -0.98 -12.25 -13.26
C GLY A 177 -0.11 -13.35 -13.90
N VAL A 178 1.22 -13.20 -13.85
CA VAL A 178 2.18 -14.23 -14.28
C VAL A 178 2.02 -15.49 -13.42
N ALA A 179 1.93 -15.35 -12.10
CA ALA A 179 1.70 -16.47 -11.20
C ALA A 179 0.40 -17.22 -11.52
N ILE A 180 -0.70 -16.52 -11.83
CA ILE A 180 -1.96 -17.16 -12.29
C ILE A 180 -1.79 -17.85 -13.63
N ALA A 181 -1.10 -17.23 -14.60
CA ALA A 181 -0.88 -17.81 -15.92
C ALA A 181 -0.08 -19.12 -15.82
N LEU A 182 1.00 -19.12 -15.05
CA LEU A 182 1.83 -20.29 -14.77
C LEU A 182 1.04 -21.35 -13.98
N ALA A 183 0.28 -20.96 -12.96
CA ALA A 183 -0.59 -21.90 -12.24
C ALA A 183 -1.66 -22.54 -13.14
N THR A 184 -2.21 -21.79 -14.09
CA THR A 184 -3.16 -22.29 -15.09
C THR A 184 -2.49 -23.32 -15.99
N LEU A 185 -1.26 -23.07 -16.45
CA LEU A 185 -0.45 -23.99 -17.25
C LEU A 185 -0.15 -25.30 -16.50
N LEU A 186 0.18 -25.21 -15.20
CA LEU A 186 0.56 -26.35 -14.36
C LEU A 186 -0.62 -27.21 -13.88
N THR A 187 -1.86 -26.82 -14.19
CA THR A 187 -3.08 -27.50 -13.72
C THR A 187 -3.95 -27.98 -14.90
N PRO A 188 -5.04 -28.74 -14.64
CA PRO A 188 -5.99 -29.09 -15.69
C PRO A 188 -6.63 -27.88 -16.38
N GLU A 189 -6.56 -26.70 -15.77
CA GLU A 189 -7.11 -25.45 -16.33
C GLU A 189 -6.36 -24.95 -17.56
N ARG A 190 -5.20 -25.52 -17.90
CA ARG A 190 -4.51 -25.30 -19.19
C ARG A 190 -5.40 -25.53 -20.41
N ARG A 191 -6.48 -26.33 -20.26
CA ARG A 191 -7.52 -26.50 -21.29
C ARG A 191 -8.15 -25.18 -21.75
N HIS A 192 -8.16 -24.15 -20.90
CA HIS A 192 -8.70 -22.84 -21.25
C HIS A 192 -7.81 -22.09 -22.25
N LEU A 193 -6.53 -22.45 -22.40
CA LEU A 193 -5.62 -21.86 -23.40
C LEU A 193 -6.03 -22.19 -24.84
N ALA A 194 -6.79 -23.29 -25.04
CA ALA A 194 -7.39 -23.60 -26.33
C ALA A 194 -8.65 -22.76 -26.62
N GLN A 195 -9.12 -21.94 -25.68
CA GLN A 195 -10.34 -21.14 -25.83
C GLN A 195 -9.99 -19.68 -26.10
N LYS A 196 -10.68 -19.04 -27.06
CA LYS A 196 -10.44 -17.62 -27.38
C LYS A 196 -10.66 -16.64 -26.22
N TRP A 197 -11.47 -17.01 -25.23
CA TRP A 197 -11.89 -16.09 -24.18
C TRP A 197 -10.78 -15.74 -23.18
N ILE A 198 -9.84 -16.66 -22.89
CA ILE A 198 -8.70 -16.34 -22.02
C ILE A 198 -7.80 -15.29 -22.68
N TRP A 199 -7.58 -15.40 -23.98
CA TRP A 199 -6.80 -14.46 -24.78
C TRP A 199 -7.50 -13.10 -24.90
N LEU A 200 -8.83 -13.10 -25.07
CA LEU A 200 -9.60 -11.85 -25.03
C LEU A 200 -9.53 -11.20 -23.65
N GLY A 201 -9.55 -11.97 -22.57
CA GLY A 201 -9.31 -11.48 -21.21
C GLY A 201 -7.93 -10.81 -21.07
N GLY A 202 -6.88 -11.47 -21.56
CA GLY A 202 -5.53 -10.91 -21.60
C GLY A 202 -5.44 -9.62 -22.43
N LEU A 203 -6.07 -9.59 -23.60
CA LEU A 203 -6.14 -8.39 -24.44
C LEU A 203 -6.85 -7.24 -23.73
N ILE A 204 -7.96 -7.51 -23.03
CA ILE A 204 -8.68 -6.48 -22.27
C ILE A 204 -7.83 -5.94 -21.12
N ALA A 205 -7.13 -6.82 -20.40
CA ALA A 205 -6.19 -6.39 -19.35
C ALA A 205 -5.10 -5.47 -19.92
N LEU A 206 -4.53 -5.83 -21.08
CA LEU A 206 -3.53 -5.03 -21.77
C LEU A 206 -4.08 -3.68 -22.22
N VAL A 207 -5.27 -3.64 -22.84
CA VAL A 207 -5.91 -2.39 -23.28
C VAL A 207 -6.17 -1.45 -22.10
N ILE A 208 -6.64 -1.98 -20.97
CA ILE A 208 -6.85 -1.16 -19.76
C ILE A 208 -5.52 -0.66 -19.21
N ALA A 209 -4.45 -1.47 -19.21
CA ALA A 209 -3.12 -1.07 -18.75
C ALA A 209 -2.37 -0.14 -19.72
N LEU A 210 -2.79 -0.10 -20.99
CA LEU A 210 -2.07 0.56 -22.08
C LEU A 210 -1.73 2.04 -21.82
N PRO A 211 -2.63 2.88 -21.28
CA PRO A 211 -2.30 4.28 -21.03
C PRO A 211 -1.09 4.46 -20.08
N ASN A 212 -0.97 3.60 -19.07
CA ASN A 212 0.18 3.64 -18.15
C ASN A 212 1.45 3.13 -18.82
N ILE A 213 1.35 2.10 -19.66
CA ILE A 213 2.49 1.59 -20.43
C ILE A 213 3.04 2.67 -21.37
N ILE A 214 2.16 3.38 -22.09
CA ILE A 214 2.55 4.49 -22.96
C ILE A 214 3.23 5.60 -22.15
N TRP A 215 2.64 5.98 -21.02
CA TRP A 215 3.22 6.99 -20.12
C TRP A 215 4.64 6.63 -19.66
N GLN A 216 4.88 5.36 -19.33
CA GLN A 216 6.20 4.85 -18.95
C GLN A 216 7.18 4.92 -20.12
N ILE A 217 6.77 4.52 -21.32
CA ILE A 217 7.61 4.55 -22.53
C ILE A 217 8.05 5.98 -22.84
N ASP A 218 7.11 6.92 -22.88
CA ASP A 218 7.36 8.32 -23.24
C ASP A 218 8.32 9.03 -22.27
N ARG A 219 8.45 8.50 -21.05
CA ARG A 219 9.32 9.05 -19.98
C ARG A 219 10.56 8.20 -19.70
N GLY A 220 10.84 7.19 -20.51
CA GLY A 220 12.04 6.37 -20.39
C GLY A 220 12.01 5.36 -19.24
N TRP A 221 10.84 4.77 -18.98
CA TRP A 221 10.60 3.74 -17.96
C TRP A 221 11.01 4.14 -16.54
N PRO A 222 10.56 5.30 -16.02
CA PRO A 222 10.98 5.81 -14.72
C PRO A 222 10.76 4.81 -13.57
N THR A 223 9.65 4.05 -13.57
CA THR A 223 9.41 3.02 -12.56
C THR A 223 10.43 1.88 -12.62
N TRP A 224 10.81 1.44 -13.81
CA TRP A 224 11.85 0.43 -13.95
C TRP A 224 13.21 0.95 -13.48
N VAL A 225 13.56 2.20 -13.82
CA VAL A 225 14.80 2.83 -13.36
C VAL A 225 14.82 2.92 -11.82
N LEU A 226 13.71 3.32 -11.20
CA LEU A 226 13.54 3.33 -9.75
C LEU A 226 13.74 1.93 -9.16
N LEU A 227 13.00 0.92 -9.63
CA LEU A 227 13.08 -0.44 -9.10
C LEU A 227 14.49 -1.04 -9.27
N HIS A 228 15.16 -0.77 -10.39
CA HIS A 228 16.54 -1.18 -10.62
C HIS A 228 17.52 -0.46 -9.69
N GLY A 229 17.30 0.83 -9.43
CA GLY A 229 18.05 1.59 -8.43
C GLY A 229 17.87 1.03 -7.02
N ILE A 230 16.63 0.70 -6.63
CA ILE A 230 16.32 0.03 -5.36
C ILE A 230 17.08 -1.30 -5.26
N ALA A 231 16.99 -2.16 -6.27
CA ALA A 231 17.64 -3.48 -6.28
C ALA A 231 19.18 -3.41 -6.20
N LYS A 232 19.79 -2.32 -6.64
CA LYS A 232 21.24 -2.08 -6.54
C LYS A 232 21.67 -1.27 -5.32
N SER A 233 20.70 -0.71 -4.59
CA SER A 233 20.93 0.03 -3.36
C SER A 233 20.80 -0.87 -2.14
N ASN A 234 21.15 -0.33 -0.98
CA ASN A 234 20.86 -0.97 0.30
C ASN A 234 19.55 -0.45 0.92
N LYS A 235 18.60 0.10 0.14
CA LYS A 235 17.38 0.72 0.68
C LYS A 235 16.49 -0.30 1.42
N ASN A 236 16.21 -1.42 0.77
CA ASN A 236 15.33 -2.46 1.31
C ASN A 236 16.11 -3.49 2.12
N VAL A 237 15.49 -4.01 3.18
CA VAL A 237 16.01 -5.19 3.90
C VAL A 237 15.90 -6.41 2.99
N VAL A 238 17.03 -7.05 2.69
CA VAL A 238 17.08 -8.30 1.94
C VAL A 238 16.82 -9.46 2.89
N LEU A 239 15.81 -10.26 2.61
CA LEU A 239 15.40 -11.40 3.41
C LEU A 239 15.78 -12.71 2.73
N SER A 240 16.28 -13.67 3.51
CA SER A 240 16.35 -15.07 3.08
C SER A 240 14.93 -15.63 2.86
N PRO A 241 14.78 -16.75 2.12
CA PRO A 241 13.48 -17.38 1.93
C PRO A 241 12.75 -17.72 3.24
N TRP A 242 13.50 -18.12 4.27
CA TRP A 242 12.94 -18.47 5.58
C TRP A 242 12.53 -17.24 6.37
N GLU A 243 13.34 -16.18 6.38
CA GLU A 243 12.97 -14.91 7.02
C GLU A 243 11.74 -14.31 6.35
N PHE A 244 11.67 -14.34 5.02
CA PHE A 244 10.49 -13.89 4.27
C PHE A 244 9.24 -14.68 4.69
N PHE A 245 9.35 -16.01 4.79
CA PHE A 245 8.26 -16.88 5.25
C PHE A 245 7.81 -16.57 6.68
N PHE A 246 8.74 -16.44 7.64
CA PHE A 246 8.40 -16.11 9.02
C PHE A 246 7.79 -14.71 9.14
N GLN A 247 8.24 -13.75 8.33
CA GLN A 247 7.61 -12.44 8.30
C GLN A 247 6.18 -12.49 7.76
N GLN A 248 5.84 -13.43 6.88
CA GLN A 248 4.44 -13.61 6.48
C GLN A 248 3.55 -14.05 7.65
N ILE A 249 4.06 -14.91 8.53
CA ILE A 249 3.36 -15.34 9.75
C ILE A 249 3.11 -14.13 10.65
N THR A 250 4.13 -13.30 10.85
CA THR A 250 4.04 -12.09 11.68
C THR A 250 3.08 -11.06 11.08
N LEU A 251 3.21 -10.73 9.79
CA LEU A 251 2.38 -9.73 9.11
C LEU A 251 0.90 -10.11 9.09
N MET A 252 0.58 -11.39 8.94
CA MET A 252 -0.80 -11.85 8.88
C MET A 252 -1.44 -12.11 10.23
N ASN A 253 -0.71 -11.94 11.35
CA ASN A 253 -1.02 -12.46 12.68
C ASN A 253 -0.66 -13.97 12.82
N PRO A 254 0.25 -14.34 13.74
CA PRO A 254 0.64 -15.74 13.96
C PRO A 254 -0.53 -16.69 14.26
N ALA A 255 -1.60 -16.20 14.90
CA ALA A 255 -2.80 -17.00 15.18
C ALA A 255 -3.54 -17.44 13.90
N THR A 256 -3.33 -16.77 12.76
CA THR A 256 -3.93 -17.14 11.48
C THR A 256 -3.15 -18.24 10.75
N PHE A 257 -1.91 -18.52 11.16
CA PHE A 257 -1.01 -19.48 10.52
C PHE A 257 -1.64 -20.86 10.29
N PRO A 258 -2.25 -21.51 11.30
CA PRO A 258 -2.84 -22.83 11.10
C PRO A 258 -3.89 -22.84 9.98
N LEU A 259 -4.64 -21.75 9.84
CA LEU A 259 -5.71 -21.65 8.85
C LEU A 259 -5.15 -21.55 7.43
N TRP A 260 -4.34 -20.53 7.15
CA TRP A 260 -3.89 -20.26 5.78
C TRP A 260 -2.92 -21.34 5.30
N PHE A 261 -2.03 -21.82 6.18
CA PHE A 261 -1.08 -22.87 5.84
C PHE A 261 -1.77 -24.23 5.70
N GLY A 262 -2.71 -24.54 6.60
CA GLY A 262 -3.54 -25.74 6.48
C GLY A 262 -4.41 -25.73 5.23
N GLY A 263 -4.92 -24.57 4.83
CA GLY A 263 -5.60 -24.36 3.54
C GLY A 263 -4.71 -24.66 2.35
N LEU A 264 -3.47 -24.15 2.36
CA LEU A 264 -2.48 -24.43 1.32
C LEU A 264 -2.18 -25.93 1.21
N ILE A 265 -1.96 -26.63 2.32
CA ILE A 265 -1.76 -28.09 2.35
C ILE A 265 -2.99 -28.82 1.80
N TRP A 266 -4.19 -28.39 2.20
CA TRP A 266 -5.45 -29.01 1.80
C TRP A 266 -5.67 -29.00 0.28
N LEU A 267 -5.23 -27.95 -0.41
CA LEU A 267 -5.27 -27.87 -1.89
C LEU A 267 -4.45 -28.96 -2.58
N PHE A 268 -3.35 -29.41 -1.96
CA PHE A 268 -2.51 -30.47 -2.52
C PHE A 268 -3.00 -31.86 -2.14
N VAL A 269 -3.40 -32.06 -0.88
CA VAL A 269 -3.59 -33.41 -0.33
C VAL A 269 -5.03 -33.91 -0.52
N SER A 270 -6.03 -33.07 -0.26
CA SER A 270 -7.43 -33.50 -0.24
C SER A 270 -8.01 -33.67 -1.63
N HIS A 271 -8.87 -34.68 -1.84
CA HIS A 271 -9.51 -34.93 -3.14
C HIS A 271 -10.27 -33.71 -3.67
N GLU A 272 -11.07 -33.06 -2.82
CA GLU A 272 -11.83 -31.87 -3.19
C GLU A 272 -10.94 -30.63 -3.41
N GLY A 273 -9.85 -30.50 -2.65
CA GLY A 273 -8.90 -29.39 -2.81
C GLY A 273 -8.09 -29.46 -4.10
N ARG A 274 -7.85 -30.66 -4.66
CA ARG A 274 -7.10 -30.81 -5.92
C ARG A 274 -7.72 -30.03 -7.07
N ARG A 275 -9.05 -29.87 -7.04
CA ARG A 275 -9.80 -29.07 -8.02
C ARG A 275 -9.33 -27.62 -8.08
N TYR A 276 -8.87 -27.07 -6.96
CA TYR A 276 -8.47 -25.66 -6.83
C TYR A 276 -6.95 -25.47 -6.69
N ARG A 277 -6.14 -26.44 -7.12
CA ARG A 277 -4.66 -26.38 -7.05
C ARG A 277 -4.06 -25.16 -7.73
N ALA A 278 -4.77 -24.56 -8.70
CA ALA A 278 -4.34 -23.31 -9.31
C ALA A 278 -4.09 -22.22 -8.25
N ILE A 279 -4.94 -22.12 -7.21
CA ILE A 279 -4.77 -21.17 -6.10
C ILE A 279 -3.44 -21.40 -5.36
N ALA A 280 -3.11 -22.67 -5.08
CA ALA A 280 -1.88 -23.03 -4.39
C ALA A 280 -0.63 -22.71 -5.23
N PHE A 281 -0.65 -23.08 -6.51
CA PHE A 281 0.45 -22.75 -7.42
C PHE A 281 0.60 -21.24 -7.60
N THR A 282 -0.49 -20.49 -7.74
CA THR A 282 -0.44 -19.02 -7.80
C THR A 282 0.25 -18.45 -6.58
N TYR A 283 -0.13 -18.88 -5.37
CA TYR A 283 0.51 -18.41 -4.14
C TYR A 283 2.01 -18.76 -4.09
N LEU A 284 2.37 -20.02 -4.38
CA LEU A 284 3.77 -20.48 -4.31
C LEU A 284 4.66 -19.81 -5.36
N ILE A 285 4.13 -19.57 -6.56
CA ILE A 285 4.85 -18.87 -7.62
C ILE A 285 5.05 -17.40 -7.22
N ALA A 286 3.99 -16.70 -6.78
CA ALA A 286 4.11 -15.30 -6.32
C ALA A 286 5.04 -15.18 -5.10
N PHE A 287 5.00 -16.13 -4.16
CA PHE A 287 5.95 -16.22 -3.05
C PHE A 287 7.39 -16.34 -3.56
N THR A 288 7.63 -17.25 -4.52
CA THR A 288 8.95 -17.48 -5.09
C THR A 288 9.45 -16.24 -5.84
N GLU A 289 8.58 -15.59 -6.63
CA GLU A 289 8.86 -14.33 -7.34
C GLU A 289 9.37 -13.26 -6.38
N PHE A 290 8.65 -12.98 -5.29
CA PHE A 290 9.07 -11.93 -4.34
C PHE A 290 10.29 -12.30 -3.51
N VAL A 291 10.52 -13.59 -3.22
CA VAL A 291 11.76 -14.04 -2.57
C VAL A 291 12.96 -13.84 -3.50
N VAL A 292 12.85 -14.27 -4.76
CA VAL A 292 13.94 -14.19 -5.74
C VAL A 292 14.27 -12.74 -6.12
N MET A 293 13.25 -11.89 -6.21
CA MET A 293 13.43 -10.47 -6.54
C MET A 293 13.76 -9.58 -5.33
N HIS A 294 13.90 -10.16 -4.13
CA HIS A 294 14.09 -9.41 -2.88
C HIS A 294 13.01 -8.33 -2.67
N GLY A 295 11.77 -8.68 -2.99
CA GLY A 295 10.61 -7.81 -2.77
C GLY A 295 10.37 -7.55 -1.29
N LYS A 296 9.75 -6.41 -0.97
CA LYS A 296 9.37 -6.10 0.42
C LYS A 296 8.44 -7.21 0.94
N ASN A 297 8.60 -7.55 2.22
CA ASN A 297 7.87 -8.62 2.90
C ASN A 297 6.34 -8.57 2.71
N TYR A 298 5.76 -7.38 2.56
CA TYR A 298 4.33 -7.18 2.39
C TYR A 298 3.83 -7.25 0.94
N TYR A 299 4.70 -7.37 -0.07
CA TYR A 299 4.25 -7.44 -1.47
C TYR A 299 3.40 -8.68 -1.78
N LEU A 300 3.53 -9.75 -0.98
CA LEU A 300 2.69 -10.94 -1.09
C LEU A 300 1.38 -10.84 -0.30
N ALA A 301 1.22 -9.85 0.58
CA ALA A 301 0.06 -9.73 1.46
C ALA A 301 -1.31 -9.83 0.74
N PRO A 302 -1.51 -9.23 -0.46
CA PRO A 302 -2.79 -9.33 -1.18
C PRO A 302 -3.21 -10.75 -1.59
N ALA A 303 -2.31 -11.74 -1.51
CA ALA A 303 -2.61 -13.16 -1.75
C ALA A 303 -3.24 -13.89 -0.55
N TYR A 304 -3.23 -13.32 0.65
CA TYR A 304 -3.72 -14.02 1.84
C TYR A 304 -5.24 -14.18 1.96
N PRO A 305 -6.09 -13.26 1.48
CA PRO A 305 -7.54 -13.47 1.48
C PRO A 305 -7.97 -14.77 0.80
N MET A 306 -7.32 -15.18 -0.30
CA MET A 306 -7.62 -16.46 -0.95
C MET A 306 -7.20 -17.66 -0.11
N LEU A 307 -6.09 -17.59 0.64
CA LEU A 307 -5.67 -18.66 1.54
C LEU A 307 -6.54 -18.73 2.80
N PHE A 308 -7.01 -17.60 3.31
CA PHE A 308 -8.01 -17.58 4.39
C PHE A 308 -9.31 -18.25 3.95
N ALA A 309 -9.79 -17.95 2.74
CA ALA A 309 -11.00 -18.56 2.18
C ALA A 309 -10.85 -20.09 2.04
N VAL A 310 -9.75 -20.54 1.44
CA VAL A 310 -9.45 -21.98 1.29
C VAL A 310 -9.27 -22.65 2.66
N GLY A 311 -8.55 -22.01 3.57
CA GLY A 311 -8.30 -22.50 4.92
C GLY A 311 -9.59 -22.67 5.72
N GLY A 312 -10.52 -21.71 5.62
CA GLY A 312 -11.86 -21.83 6.20
C GLY A 312 -12.60 -23.05 5.71
N VAL A 313 -12.59 -23.31 4.39
CA VAL A 313 -13.21 -24.51 3.79
C VAL A 313 -12.52 -25.78 4.25
N ALA A 314 -11.18 -25.81 4.26
CA ALA A 314 -10.39 -26.95 4.72
C ALA A 314 -10.72 -27.31 6.18
N PHE A 315 -10.69 -26.32 7.07
CA PHE A 315 -10.96 -26.51 8.49
C PHE A 315 -12.43 -26.86 8.74
N GLU A 316 -13.36 -26.30 7.97
CA GLU A 316 -14.76 -26.68 8.07
C GLU A 316 -14.94 -28.17 7.79
N ARG A 317 -14.31 -28.69 6.72
CA ARG A 317 -14.40 -30.09 6.27
C ARG A 317 -13.65 -31.06 7.18
N ILE A 318 -12.40 -30.77 7.50
CA ILE A 318 -11.54 -31.63 8.34
C ILE A 318 -12.14 -31.74 9.76
N PHE A 319 -12.54 -30.60 10.35
CA PHE A 319 -12.97 -30.55 11.75
C PHE A 319 -14.50 -30.63 11.93
N ALA A 320 -15.29 -30.83 10.86
CA ALA A 320 -16.73 -31.09 10.98
C ALA A 320 -17.04 -32.38 11.77
N LEU A 321 -16.13 -33.36 11.74
CA LEU A 321 -16.41 -34.73 12.19
C LEU A 321 -15.81 -35.09 13.57
N ARG A 322 -14.74 -34.44 14.04
CA ARG A 322 -14.04 -34.87 15.28
C ARG A 322 -13.63 -33.78 16.29
N LEU A 323 -13.41 -32.52 15.88
CA LEU A 323 -12.84 -31.48 16.77
C LEU A 323 -13.56 -30.13 16.62
N ARG A 324 -14.87 -30.12 16.89
CA ARG A 324 -15.72 -28.93 16.71
C ARG A 324 -15.28 -27.73 17.57
N TRP A 325 -14.75 -27.98 18.77
CA TRP A 325 -14.27 -26.94 19.70
C TRP A 325 -13.07 -26.16 19.14
N LEU A 326 -12.23 -26.81 18.33
CA LEU A 326 -11.03 -26.19 17.76
C LEU A 326 -11.37 -25.03 16.83
N LYS A 327 -12.53 -25.08 16.16
CA LYS A 327 -13.01 -23.99 15.28
C LYS A 327 -13.23 -22.70 16.09
N THR A 328 -13.95 -22.81 17.20
CA THR A 328 -14.21 -21.68 18.11
C THR A 328 -12.93 -21.21 18.79
N ALA A 329 -12.07 -22.14 19.21
CA ALA A 329 -10.79 -21.82 19.83
C ALA A 329 -9.87 -21.02 18.88
N ILE A 330 -9.78 -21.39 17.60
CA ILE A 330 -8.98 -20.66 16.61
C ILE A 330 -9.57 -19.27 16.35
N ALA A 331 -10.88 -19.16 16.14
CA ALA A 331 -11.52 -17.86 15.94
C ALA A 331 -11.30 -16.93 17.15
N PHE A 332 -11.44 -17.47 18.37
CA PHE A 332 -11.16 -16.74 19.59
C PHE A 332 -9.68 -16.34 19.70
N LEU A 333 -8.74 -17.25 19.43
CA LEU A 333 -7.30 -16.97 19.46
C LEU A 333 -6.92 -15.87 18.48
N VAL A 334 -7.46 -15.91 17.25
CA VAL A 334 -7.24 -14.87 16.24
C VAL A 334 -7.75 -13.51 16.74
N LEU A 335 -8.97 -13.45 17.29
CA LEU A 335 -9.52 -12.20 17.80
C LEU A 335 -8.73 -11.66 19.00
N VAL A 336 -8.38 -12.51 19.97
CA VAL A 336 -7.55 -12.11 21.12
C VAL A 336 -6.19 -11.62 20.65
N SER A 337 -5.54 -12.36 19.76
CA SER A 337 -4.24 -11.94 19.22
C SER A 337 -4.34 -10.64 18.44
N ALA A 338 -5.39 -10.45 17.63
CA ALA A 338 -5.64 -9.20 16.93
C ALA A 338 -5.85 -8.03 17.89
N VAL A 339 -6.59 -8.22 18.99
CA VAL A 339 -6.78 -7.19 20.03
C VAL A 339 -5.45 -6.85 20.73
N VAL A 340 -4.61 -7.85 21.03
CA VAL A 340 -3.29 -7.64 21.63
C VAL A 340 -2.35 -6.88 20.69
N PHE A 341 -2.36 -7.18 19.39
CA PHE A 341 -1.49 -6.50 18.44
C PHE A 341 -2.10 -5.22 17.84
N ALA A 342 -3.39 -4.96 18.04
CA ALA A 342 -4.08 -3.80 17.49
C ALA A 342 -3.39 -2.47 17.84
N PRO A 343 -2.93 -2.20 19.08
CA PRO A 343 -2.21 -0.96 19.37
C PRO A 343 -0.92 -0.77 18.57
N VAL A 344 -0.31 -1.85 18.07
CA VAL A 344 0.93 -1.78 17.28
C VAL A 344 0.64 -1.38 15.84
N VAL A 345 -0.47 -1.85 15.27
CA VAL A 345 -0.81 -1.63 13.84
C VAL A 345 -1.91 -0.60 13.60
N LEU A 346 -2.62 -0.18 14.64
CA LEU A 346 -3.58 0.92 14.59
C LEU A 346 -3.16 2.04 15.57
N PRO A 347 -3.43 3.32 15.23
CA PRO A 347 -3.02 4.47 16.04
C PRO A 347 -3.91 4.70 17.28
N ILE A 348 -4.09 3.66 18.10
CA ILE A 348 -4.96 3.64 19.29
C ILE A 348 -4.32 4.41 20.45
N LEU A 349 -3.02 4.20 20.68
CA LEU A 349 -2.29 4.79 21.80
C LEU A 349 -1.66 6.14 21.43
N SER A 350 -1.14 6.87 22.42
CA SER A 350 -0.18 7.95 22.13
C SER A 350 1.20 7.35 21.83
N PRO A 351 2.11 8.07 21.16
CA PRO A 351 3.45 7.57 20.86
C PRO A 351 4.20 6.98 22.06
N GLU A 352 4.17 7.67 23.21
CA GLU A 352 4.84 7.25 24.44
C GLU A 352 4.26 5.94 24.98
N LYS A 353 2.91 5.86 24.99
CA LYS A 353 2.19 4.67 25.45
C LYS A 353 2.39 3.50 24.50
N LEU A 354 2.49 3.75 23.19
CA LEU A 354 2.79 2.73 22.20
C LEU A 354 4.18 2.12 22.45
N LEU A 355 5.20 2.94 22.66
CA LEU A 355 6.55 2.44 22.95
C LEU A 355 6.63 1.67 24.27
N ALA A 356 5.90 2.11 25.30
CA ALA A 356 5.77 1.36 26.54
C ALA A 356 5.06 0.01 26.31
N TYR A 357 3.99 0.02 25.50
CA TYR A 357 3.22 -1.17 25.18
C TYR A 357 4.03 -2.20 24.39
N MET A 358 4.71 -1.79 23.32
CA MET A 358 5.58 -2.67 22.51
C MET A 358 6.68 -3.33 23.35
N ARG A 359 7.29 -2.57 24.27
CA ARG A 359 8.26 -3.10 25.24
C ARG A 359 7.63 -4.14 26.17
N ALA A 360 6.41 -3.89 26.66
CA ALA A 360 5.71 -4.79 27.57
C ALA A 360 5.30 -6.12 26.91
N ILE A 361 4.96 -6.12 25.62
CA ILE A 361 4.60 -7.34 24.88
C ILE A 361 5.78 -7.98 24.16
N HIS A 362 6.99 -7.43 24.29
CA HIS A 362 8.22 -7.87 23.61
C HIS A 362 8.05 -8.03 22.09
N PHE A 363 7.38 -7.06 21.46
CA PHE A 363 7.11 -7.09 20.04
C PHE A 363 7.70 -5.88 19.33
N GLU A 364 8.51 -6.15 18.31
CA GLU A 364 9.05 -5.15 17.39
C GLU A 364 8.49 -5.39 15.99
N VAL A 365 8.10 -4.30 15.33
CA VAL A 365 7.63 -4.36 13.94
C VAL A 365 8.82 -4.66 13.03
N PRO A 366 8.75 -5.68 12.15
CA PRO A 366 9.82 -5.96 11.21
C PRO A 366 10.15 -4.74 10.34
N ARG A 367 11.43 -4.37 10.27
CA ARG A 367 11.89 -3.29 9.41
C ARG A 367 11.78 -3.71 7.95
N THR A 368 11.35 -2.79 7.10
CA THR A 368 11.31 -2.99 5.64
C THR A 368 12.39 -2.22 4.90
N GLU A 369 12.94 -1.18 5.53
CA GLU A 369 14.01 -0.33 5.01
C GLU A 369 15.17 -0.29 6.01
N THR A 370 16.41 -0.23 5.49
CA THR A 370 17.63 -0.26 6.32
C THR A 370 17.89 1.07 7.04
N SER A 371 17.41 2.18 6.48
CA SER A 371 17.59 3.53 7.00
C SER A 371 16.71 3.82 8.23
N HIS A 372 15.71 3.00 8.52
CA HIS A 372 14.78 3.26 9.61
C HIS A 372 15.47 3.20 10.99
N THR A 373 15.59 4.36 11.63
CA THR A 373 16.24 4.57 12.94
C THR A 373 15.33 5.24 13.98
N ALA A 374 14.06 5.50 13.64
CA ALA A 374 13.12 6.14 14.55
C ALA A 374 12.72 5.21 15.71
N ALA A 375 12.25 5.82 16.81
CA ALA A 375 11.75 5.07 17.96
C ALA A 375 10.42 4.37 17.64
N LEU A 376 9.53 5.06 16.92
CA LEU A 376 8.26 4.51 16.45
C LEU A 376 8.45 3.66 15.19
N PRO A 377 7.58 2.66 14.94
CA PRO A 377 7.48 2.02 13.64
C PRO A 377 7.37 3.06 12.52
N GLN A 378 8.03 2.79 11.38
CA GLN A 378 8.13 3.72 10.25
C GLN A 378 6.79 4.31 9.83
N LEU A 379 5.74 3.47 9.75
CA LEU A 379 4.38 3.88 9.40
C LEU A 379 3.87 5.07 10.25
N TYR A 380 4.29 5.19 11.51
CA TYR A 380 3.89 6.28 12.40
C TYR A 380 4.92 7.39 12.46
N ALA A 381 6.22 7.09 12.44
CA ALA A 381 7.26 8.11 12.50
C ALA A 381 7.17 9.09 11.31
N ASP A 382 6.79 8.58 10.13
CA ASP A 382 6.51 9.35 8.92
C ASP A 382 5.18 10.15 8.97
N GLN A 383 4.51 10.25 10.12
CA GLN A 383 3.27 11.05 10.30
C GLN A 383 3.47 12.34 11.10
N PHE A 384 4.68 12.61 11.59
CA PHE A 384 4.95 13.71 12.51
C PHE A 384 5.97 14.72 11.95
N GLY A 385 5.86 15.99 12.36
CA GLY A 385 6.82 17.05 12.05
C GLY A 385 6.54 17.84 10.76
N TRP A 386 5.61 17.37 9.92
CA TRP A 386 5.35 17.99 8.61
C TRP A 386 4.80 19.42 8.71
N GLU A 387 3.83 19.66 9.59
CA GLU A 387 3.23 21.01 9.71
C GLU A 387 4.17 21.98 10.42
N GLU A 388 4.91 21.51 11.43
CA GLU A 388 5.95 22.27 12.12
C GLU A 388 7.05 22.71 11.14
N MET A 389 7.53 21.79 10.30
CA MET A 389 8.51 22.08 9.24
C MET A 389 8.00 23.17 8.29
N VAL A 390 6.76 23.05 7.80
CA VAL A 390 6.16 24.04 6.90
C VAL A 390 5.99 25.39 7.58
N ARG A 391 5.66 25.42 8.88
CA ARG A 391 5.56 26.66 9.65
C ARG A 391 6.92 27.36 9.75
N SER A 392 8.01 26.64 9.99
CA SER A 392 9.35 27.21 9.99
C SER A 392 9.73 27.79 8.62
N VAL A 393 9.41 27.08 7.54
CA VAL A 393 9.61 27.60 6.17
C VAL A 393 8.78 28.86 5.93
N ALA A 394 7.52 28.89 6.37
CA ALA A 394 6.65 30.06 6.27
C ALA A 394 7.20 31.28 7.03
N GLN A 395 7.79 31.08 8.21
CA GLN A 395 8.42 32.17 8.96
C GLN A 395 9.62 32.75 8.21
N VAL A 396 10.46 31.90 7.60
CA VAL A 396 11.60 32.34 6.79
C VAL A 396 11.13 33.06 5.53
N TYR A 397 10.16 32.50 4.81
CA TYR A 397 9.57 33.12 3.61
C TYR A 397 8.95 34.49 3.91
N ALA A 398 8.18 34.61 4.99
CA ALA A 398 7.57 35.87 5.42
C ALA A 398 8.59 36.93 5.86
N SER A 399 9.83 36.52 6.20
CA SER A 399 10.91 37.45 6.54
C SER A 399 11.60 38.06 5.31
N LEU A 400 11.37 37.52 4.11
CA LEU A 400 11.85 38.10 2.85
C LEU A 400 11.04 39.36 2.50
N SER A 401 11.65 40.28 1.76
CA SER A 401 10.92 41.44 1.24
C SER A 401 9.81 41.03 0.25
N ALA A 402 8.80 41.88 0.06
CA ALA A 402 7.69 41.57 -0.85
C ALA A 402 8.14 41.28 -2.29
N ASN A 403 9.21 41.92 -2.75
CA ASN A 403 9.80 41.65 -4.06
C ASN A 403 10.53 40.30 -4.10
N GLU A 404 11.27 39.97 -3.04
CA GLU A 404 11.95 38.67 -2.94
C GLU A 404 10.94 37.51 -2.87
N GLN A 405 9.84 37.66 -2.13
CA GLN A 405 8.78 36.65 -2.03
C GLN A 405 8.21 36.27 -3.40
N GLN A 406 8.02 37.24 -4.31
CA GLN A 406 7.49 36.98 -5.66
C GLN A 406 8.41 36.11 -6.53
N HIS A 407 9.71 36.11 -6.25
CA HIS A 407 10.73 35.39 -7.02
C HIS A 407 11.30 34.17 -6.28
N ALA A 408 10.94 33.99 -5.01
CA ALA A 408 11.46 32.92 -4.17
C ALA A 408 10.79 31.57 -4.50
N ALA A 409 11.62 30.59 -4.84
CA ALA A 409 11.22 29.19 -4.92
C ALA A 409 11.48 28.48 -3.58
N ILE A 410 10.70 27.45 -3.27
CA ILE A 410 10.99 26.52 -2.17
C ILE A 410 11.47 25.22 -2.79
N PHE A 411 12.67 24.76 -2.45
CA PHE A 411 13.24 23.50 -2.93
C PHE A 411 13.41 22.50 -1.80
N CYS A 412 12.86 21.32 -1.99
CA CYS A 412 12.87 20.22 -1.03
C CYS A 412 13.65 19.03 -1.59
N GLN A 413 14.38 18.33 -0.72
CA GLN A 413 15.21 17.18 -1.10
C GLN A 413 14.35 15.96 -1.41
N ASN A 414 13.15 15.89 -0.84
CA ASN A 414 12.31 14.72 -0.98
C ASN A 414 10.82 15.00 -1.14
N TYR A 415 10.09 14.03 -1.71
CA TYR A 415 8.66 14.15 -2.00
C TYR A 415 7.77 14.37 -0.76
N GLY A 416 8.24 13.95 0.42
CA GLY A 416 7.54 14.12 1.69
C GLY A 416 7.56 15.56 2.16
N GLU A 417 8.76 16.16 2.15
CA GLU A 417 8.95 17.59 2.41
C GLU A 417 8.15 18.45 1.39
N ALA A 418 8.29 18.16 0.09
CA ALA A 418 7.60 18.88 -0.97
C ALA A 418 6.07 18.73 -0.86
N GLY A 419 5.60 17.50 -0.59
CA GLY A 419 4.19 17.20 -0.35
C GLY A 419 3.63 17.95 0.87
N ALA A 420 4.43 18.10 1.93
CA ALA A 420 4.05 18.88 3.11
C ALA A 420 3.89 20.37 2.78
N ILE A 421 4.83 20.95 2.02
CA ILE A 421 4.76 22.35 1.57
C ILE A 421 3.53 22.57 0.69
N ASP A 422 3.28 21.73 -0.31
CA ASP A 422 2.10 21.85 -1.18
C ASP A 422 0.77 21.66 -0.44
N PHE A 423 0.79 20.91 0.66
CA PHE A 423 -0.39 20.62 1.44
C PHE A 423 -0.71 21.71 2.46
N PHE A 424 0.25 22.03 3.33
CA PHE A 424 0.07 22.98 4.43
C PHE A 424 0.46 24.41 4.05
N GLY A 425 1.40 24.59 3.11
CA GLY A 425 1.94 25.89 2.72
C GLY A 425 0.91 26.91 2.22
N PRO A 426 -0.15 26.51 1.47
CA PRO A 426 -1.17 27.46 1.01
C PRO A 426 -1.82 28.26 2.14
N LYS A 427 -1.99 27.69 3.33
CA LYS A 427 -2.57 28.40 4.48
C LYS A 427 -1.66 29.50 5.05
N TYR A 428 -0.38 29.45 4.70
CA TYR A 428 0.64 30.43 5.06
C TYR A 428 1.05 31.33 3.88
N GLY A 429 0.41 31.19 2.70
CA GLY A 429 0.75 31.94 1.50
C GLY A 429 2.07 31.52 0.85
N LEU A 430 2.54 30.29 1.10
CA LEU A 430 3.73 29.75 0.45
C LEU A 430 3.43 29.37 -1.03
N PRO A 431 4.40 29.55 -1.94
CA PRO A 431 4.31 28.98 -3.28
C PRO A 431 4.42 27.44 -3.25
N PRO A 432 4.04 26.76 -4.35
CA PRO A 432 4.28 25.32 -4.50
C PRO A 432 5.77 24.96 -4.37
N ALA A 433 6.05 23.76 -3.87
CA ALA A 433 7.42 23.28 -3.75
C ALA A 433 7.99 22.76 -5.08
N LEU A 434 9.30 22.94 -5.25
CA LEU A 434 10.11 22.26 -6.23
C LEU A 434 10.83 21.09 -5.58
N SER A 435 10.94 19.97 -6.29
CA SER A 435 11.82 18.89 -5.88
C SER A 435 12.26 18.09 -7.09
N GLY A 436 13.49 17.59 -7.04
CA GLY A 436 13.99 16.63 -8.00
C GLY A 436 13.50 15.20 -7.75
N HIS A 437 12.78 14.94 -6.66
CA HIS A 437 12.42 13.60 -6.21
C HIS A 437 11.08 13.11 -6.78
N GLN A 438 11.07 11.91 -7.38
CA GLN A 438 9.88 11.28 -7.98
C GLN A 438 9.14 12.22 -8.97
N ASN A 439 7.81 12.22 -8.98
CA ASN A 439 7.03 13.02 -9.94
C ASN A 439 7.19 14.53 -9.81
N TYR A 440 7.68 15.05 -8.67
CA TYR A 440 7.96 16.48 -8.55
C TYR A 440 8.94 16.97 -9.62
N PHE A 441 9.86 16.10 -10.06
CA PHE A 441 10.77 16.41 -11.15
C PHE A 441 10.04 16.80 -12.46
N TYR A 442 8.88 16.18 -12.73
CA TYR A 442 8.08 16.46 -13.92
C TYR A 442 7.17 17.69 -13.78
N TRP A 443 6.95 18.18 -12.55
CA TRP A 443 6.08 19.33 -12.29
C TRP A 443 6.85 20.64 -12.18
N GLY A 444 8.16 20.60 -11.91
CA GLY A 444 9.03 21.78 -11.91
C GLY A 444 9.91 21.89 -13.17
N PRO A 445 10.70 22.98 -13.29
CA PRO A 445 10.79 24.12 -12.37
C PRO A 445 9.90 25.33 -12.77
N ASP A 446 8.98 25.17 -13.72
CA ASP A 446 8.15 26.24 -14.28
C ASP A 446 8.98 27.48 -14.73
N ASP A 447 8.61 28.66 -14.21
CA ASP A 447 9.22 29.96 -14.53
C ASP A 447 10.27 30.41 -13.50
N TYR A 448 10.57 29.59 -12.48
CA TYR A 448 11.60 29.92 -11.49
C TYR A 448 12.99 29.93 -12.13
N THR A 449 13.78 30.96 -11.80
CA THR A 449 15.12 31.20 -12.37
C THR A 449 16.25 30.68 -11.48
N GLY A 450 15.98 30.50 -10.18
CA GLY A 450 16.99 30.26 -9.15
C GLY A 450 17.59 31.53 -8.55
N GLU A 451 16.98 32.71 -8.78
CA GLU A 451 17.42 33.97 -8.17
C GLU A 451 17.37 33.91 -6.64
N ILE A 452 16.26 33.41 -6.08
CA ILE A 452 16.07 33.21 -4.65
C ILE A 452 15.48 31.82 -4.43
N MET A 453 16.15 31.01 -3.62
CA MET A 453 15.68 29.67 -3.28
C MET A 453 15.75 29.46 -1.77
N ILE A 454 14.62 29.10 -1.18
CA ILE A 454 14.56 28.55 0.18
C ILE A 454 14.77 27.05 0.04
N VAL A 455 15.93 26.57 0.49
CA VAL A 455 16.33 25.17 0.38
C VAL A 455 16.24 24.52 1.76
N LEU A 456 15.55 23.38 1.83
CA LEU A 456 15.62 22.48 2.98
C LEU A 456 16.79 21.52 2.75
N ASP A 457 17.74 21.43 3.67
CA ASP A 457 18.82 20.44 3.61
C ASP A 457 19.42 20.19 5.00
N ASP A 458 20.19 19.11 5.17
CA ASP A 458 20.91 18.81 6.40
C ASP A 458 22.20 19.63 6.58
N ASN A 459 22.78 20.12 5.46
CA ASN A 459 23.97 20.97 5.45
C ASN A 459 24.01 21.82 4.17
N ALA A 460 24.80 22.89 4.18
CA ALA A 460 24.87 23.86 3.07
C ALA A 460 25.97 23.56 2.03
N THR A 461 26.53 22.35 1.96
CA THR A 461 27.76 22.07 1.18
C THR A 461 27.52 22.24 -0.31
N ASP A 462 26.40 21.75 -0.83
CA ASP A 462 26.11 21.83 -2.26
C ASP A 462 25.51 23.18 -2.63
N GLU A 463 24.71 23.78 -1.76
CA GLU A 463 24.18 25.15 -1.87
C GLU A 463 25.33 26.15 -2.01
N ARG A 464 26.36 26.05 -1.15
CA ARG A 464 27.53 26.96 -1.22
C ARG A 464 28.33 26.79 -2.51
N LYS A 465 28.29 25.61 -3.13
CA LYS A 465 28.89 25.39 -4.45
C LYS A 465 28.02 25.96 -5.56
N GLN A 466 26.70 25.88 -5.45
CA GLN A 466 25.74 26.21 -6.50
C GLN A 466 25.28 27.68 -6.51
N PHE A 467 25.27 28.36 -5.37
CA PHE A 467 24.79 29.75 -5.23
C PHE A 467 25.92 30.72 -4.89
N ARG A 468 25.70 32.02 -5.10
CA ARG A 468 26.65 33.07 -4.70
C ARG A 468 26.55 33.43 -3.22
N SER A 469 25.35 33.41 -2.66
CA SER A 469 25.10 33.64 -1.24
C SER A 469 24.23 32.54 -0.66
N VAL A 470 24.57 32.09 0.54
CA VAL A 470 23.81 31.08 1.29
C VAL A 470 23.76 31.50 2.75
N GLU A 471 22.56 31.78 3.23
CA GLU A 471 22.28 32.15 4.61
C GLU A 471 21.57 31.02 5.32
N ASP A 472 22.16 30.50 6.39
CA ASP A 472 21.51 29.55 7.28
C ASP A 472 20.54 30.28 8.21
N ARG A 473 19.25 29.95 8.13
CA ARG A 473 18.18 30.55 8.93
C ARG A 473 17.78 29.67 10.12
N GLY A 474 18.54 28.61 10.38
CA GLY A 474 18.35 27.71 11.51
C GLY A 474 17.62 26.42 11.14
N MET A 475 17.52 25.53 12.13
CA MET A 475 16.82 24.26 12.02
C MET A 475 15.30 24.45 11.97
N VAL A 476 14.63 23.54 11.27
CA VAL A 476 13.16 23.44 11.29
C VAL A 476 12.66 23.06 12.68
N GLU A 477 11.49 23.57 13.05
CA GLU A 477 10.72 22.99 14.16
C GLU A 477 10.27 21.58 13.75
N SER A 478 10.42 20.60 14.63
CA SER A 478 10.03 19.22 14.36
C SER A 478 9.48 18.53 15.59
N SER A 479 8.90 17.34 15.39
CA SER A 479 8.37 16.50 16.46
C SER A 479 9.44 15.50 16.92
N PRO A 480 9.55 15.19 18.23
CA PRO A 480 10.44 14.12 18.71
C PRO A 480 10.07 12.74 18.16
N TRP A 481 8.86 12.59 17.61
CA TRP A 481 8.34 11.36 17.02
C TRP A 481 8.57 11.25 15.52
N ALA A 482 9.03 12.32 14.87
CA ALA A 482 9.32 12.35 13.43
C ALA A 482 10.54 11.49 13.09
N MET A 483 10.75 11.22 11.80
CA MET A 483 11.96 10.56 11.33
C MET A 483 13.22 11.37 11.69
N PRO A 484 14.31 10.76 12.20
CA PRO A 484 15.46 11.50 12.73
C PRO A 484 16.21 12.41 11.75
N TRP A 485 16.14 12.15 10.44
CA TRP A 485 16.73 13.05 9.43
C TRP A 485 15.83 14.26 9.14
N GLU A 486 14.51 14.10 9.16
CA GLU A 486 13.55 15.22 9.01
C GLU A 486 13.62 16.20 10.19
N GLN A 487 14.12 15.74 11.36
CA GLN A 487 14.34 16.58 12.54
C GLN A 487 15.60 17.47 12.44
N ARG A 488 16.51 17.17 11.50
CA ARG A 488 17.83 17.81 11.42
C ARG A 488 17.97 18.76 10.22
N LEU A 489 16.86 19.03 9.53
CA LEU A 489 16.84 19.93 8.39
C LEU A 489 17.05 21.38 8.84
N HIS A 490 17.89 22.09 8.09
CA HIS A 490 18.06 23.52 8.15
C HIS A 490 17.29 24.19 6.99
N ILE A 491 16.95 25.46 7.19
CA ILE A 491 16.37 26.30 6.14
C ILE A 491 17.45 27.26 5.64
N PHE A 492 17.87 27.09 4.40
CA PHE A 492 18.85 27.96 3.76
C PHE A 492 18.15 28.94 2.81
N VAL A 493 18.45 30.23 2.93
CA VAL A 493 18.08 31.22 1.91
C VAL A 493 19.27 31.40 0.98
N CYS A 494 19.13 30.87 -0.22
CA CYS A 494 20.15 30.85 -1.25
C CYS A 494 19.84 31.91 -2.31
N ARG A 495 20.86 32.66 -2.74
CA ARG A 495 20.71 33.73 -3.75
C ARG A 495 21.71 33.59 -4.89
N ASP A 496 21.22 33.96 -6.07
CA ASP A 496 21.93 33.94 -7.35
C ASP A 496 22.54 32.57 -7.67
N LEU A 497 21.70 31.65 -8.14
CA LEU A 497 22.18 30.37 -8.68
C LEU A 497 23.22 30.61 -9.79
N LYS A 498 24.39 29.99 -9.66
CA LYS A 498 25.57 30.25 -10.53
C LYS A 498 25.35 29.79 -11.98
N ILE A 499 24.45 28.85 -12.19
CA ILE A 499 24.02 28.38 -13.51
C ILE A 499 22.49 28.50 -13.61
N PRO A 500 21.90 28.71 -14.80
CA PRO A 500 20.45 28.81 -14.92
C PRO A 500 19.74 27.57 -14.37
N LEU A 501 18.63 27.75 -13.64
CA LEU A 501 17.90 26.62 -13.03
C LEU A 501 17.45 25.59 -14.08
N ARG A 502 17.06 26.03 -15.29
CA ARG A 502 16.71 25.13 -16.39
C ARG A 502 17.86 24.23 -16.85
N GLU A 503 19.10 24.68 -16.71
CA GLU A 503 20.30 23.87 -17.03
C GLU A 503 20.66 22.94 -15.87
N LEU A 504 20.43 23.37 -14.62
CA LEU A 504 20.65 22.53 -13.43
C LEU A 504 19.58 21.44 -13.29
N TRP A 505 18.31 21.74 -13.64
CA TRP A 505 17.15 20.89 -13.36
C TRP A 505 17.34 19.43 -13.78
N PRO A 506 17.79 19.09 -15.00
CA PRO A 506 17.99 17.69 -15.38
C PRO A 506 18.99 16.92 -14.50
N LYS A 507 19.89 17.62 -13.79
CA LYS A 507 20.87 17.06 -12.85
C LYS A 507 20.31 16.85 -11.44
N LEU A 508 19.18 17.48 -11.11
CA LEU A 508 18.51 17.34 -9.82
C LEU A 508 17.61 16.11 -9.75
N ARG A 509 17.44 15.38 -10.86
CA ARG A 509 16.54 14.23 -10.95
C ARG A 509 16.98 13.09 -10.02
N VAL A 510 16.14 12.77 -9.05
CA VAL A 510 16.33 11.68 -8.08
C VAL A 510 15.08 10.81 -8.05
N TRP A 511 15.23 9.51 -8.28
CA TRP A 511 14.10 8.58 -8.14
C TRP A 511 14.09 7.83 -6.80
N LEU A 512 15.25 7.65 -6.16
CA LEU A 512 15.42 6.71 -5.04
C LEU A 512 15.32 7.36 -3.66
#